data_AF-A0A9X8IX34-F1
#
_entry.id   AF-A0A9X8IX34-F1
#
_cell.length_a   1.000
_cell.length_b   1.000
_cell.length_c   1.000
_cell.angle_alpha   90.00
_cell.angle_beta   90.00
_cell.angle_gamma   90.00
#
_symmetry.space_group_name_H-M   'P 1'
#
loop_
_entity.id
_entity.type
_entity.pdbx_description
1 polymer ?
#
loop_
_entity_poly.entity_id
_entity_poly.type
_entity_poly.pdbx_seq_one_letter_code
_entity_poly.pdbx_strand_id
1 'polypeptide(L)'
;MLLSYLFFSIAVISVIIKYLFIASHYLKYILMIEIMCPILSITLATLGKSGTQKIITIILKSLYFILFSSVALLNLRIIAFGK
;
A
#
# COMPACT_ATOMS: atom_id res chain seq x y z
N MET A 1 -8.38 16.15 14.75
CA MET A 1 -7.50 16.56 13.62
C MET A 1 -6.73 15.39 13.00
N LEU A 2 -6.05 14.57 13.79
CA LEU A 2 -5.24 13.46 13.24
C LEU A 2 -6.08 12.41 12.50
N LEU A 3 -7.22 12.03 13.08
CA LEU A 3 -8.11 11.00 12.53
C LEU A 3 -8.75 11.43 11.19
N SER A 4 -9.15 12.70 11.09
CA SER A 4 -9.70 13.27 9.84
C SER A 4 -8.66 13.33 8.72
N TYR A 5 -7.40 13.61 9.06
CA TYR A 5 -6.29 13.55 8.10
C TYR A 5 -6.02 12.12 7.63
N LEU A 6 -6.12 11.14 8.54
CA LEU A 6 -5.99 9.73 8.20
C LEU A 6 -7.06 9.30 7.18
N PHE A 7 -8.33 9.62 7.44
CA PHE A 7 -9.44 9.30 6.53
C PHE A 7 -9.31 9.99 5.18
N PHE A 8 -8.89 11.26 5.17
CA PHE A 8 -8.63 11.99 3.93
C PHE A 8 -7.49 11.34 3.12
N SER A 9 -6.37 11.01 3.76
CA SER A 9 -5.26 10.32 3.10
C SER A 9 -5.65 8.96 2.54
N ILE A 10 -6.45 8.17 3.27
CA ILE A 10 -6.97 6.88 2.79
C ILE A 10 -7.87 7.08 1.56
N ALA A 11 -8.74 8.10 1.57
CA ALA A 11 -9.61 8.41 0.43
C ALA A 11 -8.80 8.83 -0.81
N VAL A 12 -7.80 9.70 -0.64
CA VAL A 12 -6.92 10.13 -1.74
C VAL A 12 -6.14 8.95 -2.32
N ILE A 13 -5.55 8.10 -1.47
CA ILE A 13 -4.84 6.88 -1.90
C ILE A 13 -5.79 5.95 -2.66
N SER A 14 -7.02 5.76 -2.18
CA SER A 14 -8.04 4.93 -2.85
C SER A 14 -8.37 5.44 -4.26
N VAL A 15 -8.50 6.76 -4.44
CA VAL A 15 -8.73 7.36 -5.76
C VAL A 15 -7.52 7.18 -6.68
N ILE A 16 -6.30 7.39 -6.19
CA ILE A 16 -5.06 7.20 -6.97
C ILE A 16 -4.93 5.75 -7.44
N ILE A 17 -5.17 4.79 -6.53
CA ILE A 17 -5.18 3.36 -6.87
C ILE A 17 -6.23 3.09 -7.94
N LYS A 18 -7.46 3.59 -7.80
CA LYS A 18 -8.52 3.39 -8.80
C LYS A 18 -8.13 3.91 -10.19
N TYR A 19 -7.53 5.10 -10.26
CA TYR A 19 -7.11 5.73 -11.52
C TYR A 19 -5.90 5.03 -12.17
N LEU A 20 -4.98 4.52 -11.36
CA LEU A 20 -3.84 3.74 -11.82
C LEU A 20 -4.28 2.40 -12.41
N PHE A 21 -5.41 1.85 -11.94
CA PHE A 21 -5.85 0.47 -12.19
C PHE A 21 -6.81 0.30 -13.35
N ILE A 22 -7.63 1.30 -13.66
CA ILE A 22 -8.53 1.27 -14.82
C ILE A 22 -7.74 1.12 -16.14
N ALA A 23 -6.46 1.53 -16.16
CA ALA A 23 -5.67 1.61 -17.37
C ALA A 23 -4.81 0.37 -17.69
N SER A 24 -4.61 -0.60 -16.79
CA SER A 24 -3.71 -1.74 -17.07
C SER A 24 -4.02 -3.01 -16.26
N HIS A 25 -4.29 -4.11 -16.99
CA HIS A 25 -4.48 -5.46 -16.43
C HIS A 25 -3.24 -6.00 -15.70
N TYR A 26 -2.03 -5.62 -16.11
CA TYR A 26 -0.79 -6.07 -15.48
C TYR A 26 -0.54 -5.39 -14.14
N LEU A 27 -0.86 -4.10 -14.03
CA LEU A 27 -0.79 -3.40 -12.76
C LEU A 27 -1.75 -4.02 -11.74
N LYS A 28 -2.88 -4.58 -12.20
CA LYS A 28 -3.86 -5.27 -11.37
C LYS A 28 -3.26 -6.33 -10.45
N TYR A 29 -2.40 -7.19 -11.01
CA TYR A 29 -1.77 -8.29 -10.27
C TYR A 29 -0.66 -7.82 -9.32
N ILE A 30 0.07 -6.77 -9.69
CA ILE A 30 1.18 -6.24 -8.88
C ILE A 30 0.63 -5.68 -7.55
N LEU A 31 -0.49 -4.94 -7.57
CA LEU A 31 -1.10 -4.45 -6.32
C LEU A 31 -1.72 -5.57 -5.49
N MET A 32 -2.24 -6.63 -6.11
CA MET A 32 -2.73 -7.77 -5.33
C MET A 32 -1.60 -8.37 -4.48
N ILE A 33 -0.39 -8.44 -5.02
CA ILE A 33 0.83 -8.83 -4.29
C ILE A 33 1.19 -7.75 -3.24
N GLU A 34 1.16 -6.48 -3.63
CA GLU A 34 1.50 -5.33 -2.79
C GLU A 34 0.59 -5.18 -1.56
N ILE A 35 -0.67 -5.63 -1.64
CA ILE A 35 -1.64 -5.69 -0.54
C ILE A 35 -1.51 -7.01 0.25
N MET A 36 -1.27 -8.14 -0.43
CA MET A 36 -1.09 -9.43 0.25
C MET A 36 0.13 -9.44 1.17
N CYS A 37 1.27 -8.87 0.76
CA CYS A 37 2.49 -8.81 1.57
C CYS A 37 2.29 -8.19 2.96
N PRO A 38 1.70 -6.99 3.10
CA PRO A 38 1.44 -6.38 4.40
C PRO A 38 0.38 -7.14 5.21
N ILE A 39 -0.65 -7.72 4.59
CA ILE A 39 -1.63 -8.57 5.28
C ILE A 39 -0.94 -9.81 5.87
N LEU A 40 -0.10 -10.48 5.08
CA LEU A 40 0.66 -11.64 5.54
C LEU A 40 1.61 -11.28 6.69
N SER A 41 2.29 -10.14 6.58
CA SER A 41 3.20 -9.63 7.62
C SER A 41 2.47 -9.36 8.94
N ILE A 42 1.31 -8.71 8.89
CA ILE A 42 0.46 -8.47 10.07
C ILE A 42 -0.06 -9.78 10.65
N THR A 43 -0.51 -10.71 9.79
CA THR A 43 -1.06 -12.00 10.24
C THR A 43 0.01 -12.83 10.96
N LEU A 44 1.21 -12.92 10.40
CA LEU A 44 2.38 -13.56 11.04
C LEU A 44 2.77 -12.86 12.34
N ALA A 45 2.70 -11.52 12.37
CA ALA A 45 2.96 -10.73 13.56
C ALA A 45 1.95 -11.00 14.68
N THR A 46 0.69 -11.22 14.35
CA THR A 46 -0.36 -11.54 15.33
C THR A 46 -0.33 -12.99 15.78
N LEU A 47 0.14 -13.91 14.92
CA LEU A 47 0.24 -15.34 15.23
C LEU A 47 1.42 -15.66 16.15
N GLY A 48 2.56 -14.99 15.95
CA GLY A 48 3.63 -14.97 16.95
C GLY A 48 3.22 -14.09 18.12
N LYS A 49 3.42 -14.51 19.38
CA LYS A 49 3.20 -13.66 20.56
C LYS A 49 4.07 -12.40 20.48
N SER A 50 3.55 -11.37 19.83
CA SER A 50 4.28 -10.16 19.47
C SER A 50 3.77 -9.01 20.33
N GLY A 51 4.68 -8.38 21.07
CA GLY A 51 4.32 -7.22 21.89
C GLY A 51 3.80 -6.07 21.04
N THR A 52 2.99 -5.20 21.64
CA THR A 52 2.30 -4.08 20.98
C THR A 52 3.25 -3.21 20.13
N GLN A 53 4.49 -2.97 20.59
CA GLN A 53 5.52 -2.24 19.83
C GLN A 53 5.96 -2.92 18.54
N LYS A 54 6.05 -4.26 18.51
CA LYS A 54 6.39 -5.01 17.30
C LYS A 54 5.26 -4.94 16.28
N ILE A 55 4.00 -5.04 16.72
CA ILE A 55 2.83 -4.89 15.85
C ILE A 55 2.79 -3.49 15.22
N ILE A 56 2.99 -2.45 16.03
CA ILE A 56 3.08 -1.05 15.55
C ILE A 56 4.19 -0.91 14.49
N THR A 57 5.37 -1.46 14.76
CA THR A 57 6.51 -1.41 13.82
C THR A 57 6.20 -2.13 12.50
N ILE A 58 5.49 -3.25 12.56
CA ILE A 58 5.11 -4.03 11.37
C ILE A 58 4.07 -3.25 10.56
N ILE A 59 3.07 -2.66 11.21
CA ILE A 59 2.08 -1.79 10.55
C ILE A 59 2.79 -0.59 9.87
N LEU A 60 3.71 0.08 10.55
CA LEU A 60 4.48 1.20 9.99
C LEU A 60 5.32 0.78 8.78
N LYS A 61 6.02 -0.36 8.87
CA LYS A 61 6.79 -0.91 7.73
C LYS A 61 5.90 -1.28 6.56
N SER A 62 4.77 -1.91 6.82
CA SER A 62 3.77 -2.26 5.83
C SER A 62 3.19 -1.03 5.13
N LEU A 63 2.87 0.02 5.89
CA LEU A 63 2.37 1.28 5.34
C LEU A 63 3.42 1.97 4.46
N TYR A 64 4.67 2.02 4.94
CA TYR A 64 5.80 2.56 4.18
C TYR A 64 6.03 1.79 2.88
N PHE A 65 5.95 0.45 2.93
CA PHE A 65 6.09 -0.40 1.76
C PHE A 65 5.02 -0.11 0.72
N ILE A 66 3.74 -0.04 1.09
CA ILE A 66 2.63 0.28 0.16
C ILE A 66 2.83 1.66 -0.46
N LEU A 67 3.18 2.67 0.33
CA LEU A 67 3.38 4.04 -0.18
C LEU A 67 4.54 4.12 -1.17
N PHE A 68 5.69 3.55 -0.82
CA PHE A 68 6.89 3.58 -1.65
C PHE A 68 6.67 2.83 -2.98
N SER A 69 6.06 1.65 -2.90
CA SER A 69 5.81 0.80 -4.06
C SER A 69 4.74 1.37 -5.01
N SER A 70 3.67 1.98 -4.47
CA SER A 70 2.70 2.75 -5.26
C SER A 70 3.35 3.93 -6.01
N VAL A 71 4.27 4.67 -5.38
CA VAL A 71 5.01 5.76 -6.05
C VAL A 71 5.92 5.21 -7.16
N ALA A 72 6.63 4.11 -6.90
CA ALA A 72 7.47 3.47 -7.90
C ALA A 72 6.66 2.96 -9.11
N LEU A 73 5.47 2.40 -8.88
CA LEU A 73 4.52 2.00 -9.89
C LEU A 73 3.99 3.16 -10.74
N LEU A 74 3.68 4.28 -10.08
CA LEU A 74 3.28 5.52 -10.75
C LEU A 74 4.40 6.01 -11.66
N ASN A 75 5.63 6.01 -11.16
CA ASN A 75 6.81 6.41 -11.91
C ASN A 75 7.09 5.46 -13.10
N LEU A 76 6.97 4.15 -12.89
CA LEU A 76 7.10 3.15 -13.96
C LEU A 76 6.06 3.36 -15.06
N ARG A 77 4.81 3.67 -14.69
CA ARG A 77 3.75 3.96 -15.66
C ARG A 77 4.05 5.24 -16.44
N ILE A 78 4.54 6.29 -15.79
CA ILE A 78 4.95 7.54 -16.47
C ILE A 78 6.07 7.23 -17.46
N ILE A 79 7.06 6.40 -17.12
CA ILE A 79 8.13 6.02 -18.05
C ILE A 79 7.61 5.16 -19.21
N ALA A 80 6.72 4.20 -18.94
CA ALA A 80 6.26 3.22 -19.93
C ALA A 80 5.15 3.74 -20.86
N PHE A 81 4.29 4.64 -20.38
CA PHE A 81 3.13 5.16 -21.11
C PHE A 81 3.06 6.69 -21.16
N GLY A 82 4.02 7.37 -20.53
CA GLY A 82 4.18 8.81 -20.67
C GLY A 82 4.61 9.13 -22.10
N LYS A 83 3.79 9.92 -22.76
CA LYS A 83 4.19 10.69 -23.93
C LYS A 83 4.87 11.96 -23.44
#